data_AF-A0A9P5ZPM3-F1
#
_entry.id   AF-A0A9P5ZPM3-F1
#
_cell.length_a   1.000
_cell.length_b   1.000
_cell.length_c   1.000
_cell.angle_alpha   90.00
_cell.angle_beta   90.00
_cell.angle_gamma   90.00
#
_symmetry.space_group_name_H-M   'P 1'
#
loop_
_entity.id
_entity.type
_entity.pdbx_description
1 polymer ?
#
loop_
_entity_poly.entity_id
_entity_poly.type
_entity_poly.pdbx_seq_one_letter_code
_entity_poly.pdbx_strand_id
1 'polypeptide(L)'
;MTRTVQFMAIERLAAVDGQSGVSETADRVHYDLESFIWVFAYTVMRRLMAEKRLDPASTNHIHEWFNECFCDLSISTILSNRAARIPLQLPVAIDNDILPQPIKDLSAQLSQMVQYNQSADYYTELAKKGRRVVVLVQRLTHRSLVEPIDFTISELQSTEN
;
A
#
# COMPACT_ATOMS: atom_id res chain seq x y z
N MET A 1 -21.40 9.91 -3.22
CA MET A 1 -20.26 9.95 -2.28
C MET A 1 -18.98 9.76 -3.08
N THR A 2 -18.27 10.85 -3.32
CA THR A 2 -17.00 10.87 -4.06
C THR A 2 -15.93 10.24 -3.16
N ARG A 3 -15.54 8.99 -3.43
CA ARG A 3 -14.40 8.38 -2.71
C ARG A 3 -13.14 9.18 -3.03
N THR A 4 -12.26 9.36 -2.04
CA THR A 4 -10.95 10.00 -2.25
C THR A 4 -10.09 9.06 -3.10
N VAL A 5 -9.76 9.49 -4.32
CA VAL A 5 -8.99 8.70 -5.32
C VAL A 5 -7.71 8.11 -4.71
N GLN A 6 -7.06 8.86 -3.82
CA GLN A 6 -5.84 8.47 -3.09
C GLN A 6 -5.95 7.20 -2.25
N PHE A 7 -7.16 6.79 -1.88
CA PHE A 7 -7.38 5.59 -1.06
C PHE A 7 -8.27 4.55 -1.74
N MET A 8 -8.69 4.75 -3.00
CA MET A 8 -9.45 3.71 -3.71
C MET A 8 -8.65 2.42 -3.85
N ALA A 9 -9.27 1.28 -4.15
CA ALA A 9 -8.56 0.07 -4.55
C ALA A 9 -7.98 0.18 -5.98
N ILE A 10 -6.93 -0.56 -6.30
CA ILE A 10 -6.27 -0.53 -7.61
C ILE A 10 -7.22 -0.92 -8.75
N GLU A 11 -8.07 -1.93 -8.54
CA GLU A 11 -9.07 -2.35 -9.52
C GLU A 11 -10.15 -1.27 -9.75
N ARG A 12 -10.49 -0.52 -8.69
CA ARG A 12 -11.42 0.61 -8.81
C ARG A 12 -10.81 1.78 -9.55
N LEU A 13 -9.52 2.07 -9.33
CA LEU A 13 -8.81 3.07 -10.10
C LEU A 13 -8.68 2.68 -11.58
N ALA A 14 -8.36 1.43 -11.88
CA ALA A 14 -8.27 0.94 -13.25
C ALA A 14 -9.60 1.06 -13.99
N ALA A 15 -10.72 0.79 -13.30
CA ALA A 15 -12.06 0.99 -13.86
C ALA A 15 -12.35 2.48 -14.14
N VAL A 16 -11.93 3.41 -13.27
CA VAL A 16 -12.09 4.85 -13.52
C VAL A 16 -11.20 5.33 -14.68
N ASP A 17 -10.01 4.74 -14.84
CA ASP A 17 -9.08 5.01 -15.96
C ASP A 17 -9.54 4.37 -17.30
N GLY A 18 -10.67 3.67 -17.31
CA GLY A 18 -11.22 3.02 -18.49
C GLY A 18 -10.53 1.70 -18.87
N GLN A 19 -9.69 1.14 -17.99
CA GLN A 19 -8.87 -0.03 -18.29
C GLN A 19 -9.61 -1.38 -18.15
N SER A 20 -10.74 -1.47 -17.42
CA SER A 20 -11.50 -2.74 -17.29
C SER A 20 -13.00 -2.58 -16.99
N GLY A 21 -13.81 -3.50 -17.56
CA GLY A 21 -15.22 -3.74 -17.21
C GLY A 21 -15.37 -4.64 -15.98
N VAL A 22 -14.95 -4.15 -14.80
CA VAL A 22 -15.06 -4.90 -13.54
C VAL A 22 -16.49 -4.83 -13.00
N SER A 23 -17.09 -5.97 -12.69
CA SER A 23 -18.38 -6.05 -12.02
C SER A 23 -18.32 -5.36 -10.65
N GLU A 24 -19.06 -4.27 -10.47
CA GLU A 24 -18.99 -3.40 -9.29
C GLU A 24 -19.35 -4.07 -7.95
N THR A 25 -19.92 -5.26 -7.97
CA THR A 25 -20.67 -5.81 -6.83
C THR A 25 -20.00 -6.97 -6.10
N ALA A 26 -18.98 -7.62 -6.66
CA ALA A 26 -18.46 -8.87 -6.09
C ALA A 26 -17.44 -8.71 -4.94
N ASP A 27 -16.73 -7.58 -4.82
CA ASP A 27 -15.51 -7.50 -4.00
C ASP A 27 -15.41 -6.26 -3.08
N ARG A 28 -16.53 -5.77 -2.52
CA ARG A 28 -16.53 -4.60 -1.62
C ARG A 28 -15.55 -4.72 -0.43
N VAL A 29 -15.54 -5.87 0.24
CA VAL A 29 -14.67 -6.12 1.40
C VAL A 29 -13.20 -5.99 1.02
N HIS A 30 -12.80 -6.61 -0.09
CA HIS A 30 -11.43 -6.51 -0.60
C HIS A 30 -11.03 -5.06 -0.86
N TYR A 31 -11.90 -4.27 -1.47
CA TYR A 31 -11.63 -2.86 -1.74
C TYR A 31 -11.48 -2.02 -0.47
N ASP A 32 -12.31 -2.27 0.55
CA ASP A 32 -12.22 -1.55 1.82
C ASP A 32 -10.92 -1.92 2.57
N LEU A 33 -10.50 -3.19 2.51
CA LEU A 33 -9.22 -3.64 3.08
C LEU A 33 -8.01 -3.06 2.34
N GLU A 34 -8.06 -2.97 1.01
CA GLU A 34 -6.99 -2.32 0.25
C GLU A 34 -6.93 -0.81 0.56
N SER A 35 -8.10 -0.17 0.69
CA SER A 35 -8.20 1.23 1.10
C SER A 35 -7.56 1.46 2.48
N PHE A 36 -7.77 0.54 3.43
CA PHE A 36 -7.11 0.57 4.73
C PHE A 36 -5.59 0.53 4.59
N ILE A 37 -5.04 -0.33 3.74
CA ILE A 37 -3.59 -0.42 3.51
C ILE A 37 -3.02 0.91 3.02
N TRP A 38 -3.73 1.60 2.13
CA TRP A 38 -3.33 2.92 1.64
C TRP A 38 -3.41 4.01 2.71
N VAL A 39 -4.41 3.95 3.60
CA VAL A 39 -4.50 4.83 4.77
C VAL A 39 -3.38 4.56 5.77
N PHE A 40 -3.01 3.30 5.98
CA PHE A 40 -1.88 2.94 6.83
C PHE A 40 -0.56 3.52 6.28
N ALA A 41 -0.28 3.30 4.99
CA ALA A 41 0.88 3.87 4.31
C ALA A 41 0.94 5.40 4.50
N TYR A 42 -0.17 6.08 4.19
CA TYR A 42 -0.31 7.53 4.39
C TYR A 42 0.03 7.95 5.83
N THR A 43 -0.47 7.22 6.82
CA THR A 43 -0.27 7.53 8.24
C THR A 43 1.20 7.41 8.63
N VAL A 44 1.89 6.35 8.16
CA VAL A 44 3.33 6.17 8.37
C VAL A 44 4.11 7.33 7.76
N MET A 45 3.84 7.68 6.49
CA MET A 45 4.52 8.81 5.84
C MET A 45 4.31 10.12 6.61
N ARG A 46 3.07 10.43 7.00
CA ARG A 46 2.74 11.64 7.76
C ARG A 46 3.46 11.71 9.10
N ARG A 47 3.61 10.57 9.80
CA ARG A 47 4.38 10.49 11.05
C ARG A 47 5.87 10.76 10.82
N LEU A 48 6.43 10.24 9.72
CA LEU A 48 7.83 10.46 9.35
C LEU A 48 8.09 11.92 8.93
N MET A 49 7.19 12.54 8.17
CA MET A 49 7.29 13.97 7.82
C MET A 49 7.28 14.89 9.06
N ALA A 50 6.64 14.45 10.14
CA ALA A 50 6.60 15.20 11.40
C ALA A 50 7.82 14.95 12.30
N GLU A 51 8.71 14.01 11.95
CA GLU A 51 9.87 13.65 12.75
C GLU A 51 10.99 14.67 12.59
N LYS A 52 11.42 15.28 13.70
CA LYS A 52 12.45 16.33 13.70
C LYS A 52 13.87 15.79 13.84
N ARG A 53 14.02 14.52 14.23
CA ARG A 53 15.33 13.85 14.39
C ARG A 53 15.95 13.41 13.07
N LEU A 54 15.17 13.37 11.99
CA LEU A 54 15.68 13.02 10.66
C LEU A 54 16.60 14.11 10.13
N ASP A 55 17.64 13.71 9.41
CA ASP A 55 18.50 14.65 8.71
C ASP A 55 17.74 15.36 7.56
N PRO A 56 18.22 16.52 7.08
CA PRO A 56 17.55 17.27 6.03
C PRO A 56 17.37 16.50 4.71
N ALA A 57 18.30 15.62 4.35
CA ALA A 57 18.20 14.85 3.11
C ALA A 57 17.11 13.78 3.22
N SER A 58 17.06 13.05 4.33
CA SER A 58 15.98 12.08 4.62
C SER A 58 14.62 12.77 4.69
N THR A 59 14.54 13.95 5.32
CA THR A 59 13.30 14.74 5.39
C THR A 59 12.82 15.12 3.99
N ASN A 60 13.70 15.67 3.15
CA ASN A 60 13.36 16.04 1.78
C ASN A 60 12.88 14.83 0.97
N HIS A 61 13.57 13.70 1.07
CA HIS A 61 13.18 12.47 0.39
C HIS A 61 11.79 11.99 0.82
N ILE A 62 11.48 12.01 2.12
CA ILE A 62 10.16 11.61 2.63
C ILE A 62 9.07 12.57 2.15
N HIS A 63 9.36 13.87 2.05
CA HIS A 63 8.43 14.86 1.48
C HIS A 63 8.17 14.61 -0.01
N GLU A 64 9.20 14.35 -0.81
CA GLU A 64 9.07 14.00 -2.23
C GLU A 64 8.27 12.71 -2.41
N TRP A 65 8.61 11.68 -1.64
CA TRP A 65 7.91 10.40 -1.62
C TRP A 65 6.42 10.54 -1.26
N PHE A 66 6.10 11.37 -0.26
CA PHE A 66 4.72 11.66 0.13
C PHE A 66 3.96 12.37 -1.00
N ASN A 67 4.58 13.37 -1.62
CA ASN A 67 3.95 14.13 -2.69
C ASN A 67 3.65 13.24 -3.90
N GLU A 68 4.62 12.41 -4.30
CA GLU A 68 4.49 11.44 -5.37
C GLU A 68 3.35 10.44 -5.09
N CYS A 69 3.22 9.96 -3.86
CA CYS A 69 2.23 8.94 -3.51
C CYS A 69 0.81 9.46 -3.26
N PHE A 70 0.67 10.66 -2.66
CA PHE A 70 -0.60 11.08 -2.07
C PHE A 70 -1.05 12.52 -2.41
N CYS A 71 -0.20 13.33 -3.05
CA CYS A 71 -0.57 14.67 -3.49
C CYS A 71 -0.87 14.75 -4.99
N ASP A 72 -0.31 13.87 -5.82
CA ASP A 72 -0.64 13.81 -7.24
C ASP A 72 -2.08 13.29 -7.45
N LEU A 73 -2.90 14.03 -8.19
CA LEU A 73 -4.30 13.69 -8.49
C LEU A 73 -4.45 12.85 -9.78
N SER A 74 -3.36 12.64 -10.51
CA SER A 74 -3.34 11.80 -11.72
C SER A 74 -3.62 10.34 -11.37
N ILE A 75 -4.73 9.81 -11.88
CA ILE A 75 -5.11 8.39 -11.69
C ILE A 75 -4.01 7.46 -12.20
N SER A 76 -3.42 7.79 -13.36
CA SER A 76 -2.31 7.02 -13.95
C SER A 76 -1.08 6.97 -13.03
N THR A 77 -0.73 8.08 -12.39
CA THR A 77 0.38 8.12 -11.41
C THR A 77 0.06 7.26 -10.19
N ILE A 78 -1.15 7.42 -9.63
CA ILE A 78 -1.56 6.65 -8.46
C ILE A 78 -1.58 5.14 -8.77
N LEU A 79 -2.08 4.75 -9.94
CA LEU A 79 -2.05 3.37 -10.42
C LEU A 79 -0.63 2.84 -10.53
N SER A 80 0.27 3.59 -11.18
CA SER A 80 1.68 3.22 -11.33
C SER A 80 2.36 3.04 -9.97
N ASN A 81 2.17 3.99 -9.05
CA ASN A 81 2.80 3.97 -7.73
C ASN A 81 2.34 2.78 -6.89
N ARG A 82 1.04 2.43 -6.96
CA ARG A 82 0.51 1.26 -6.26
C ARG A 82 0.92 -0.05 -6.91
N ALA A 83 0.98 -0.11 -8.25
CA ALA A 83 1.49 -1.26 -8.97
C ALA A 83 2.96 -1.54 -8.58
N ALA A 84 3.76 -0.49 -8.45
CA ALA A 84 5.14 -0.55 -7.97
C ALA A 84 5.26 -0.68 -6.44
N ARG A 85 4.15 -0.54 -5.69
CA ARG A 85 4.07 -0.59 -4.22
C ARG A 85 4.90 0.48 -3.51
N ILE A 86 5.16 1.59 -4.20
CA ILE A 86 5.96 2.72 -3.69
C ILE A 86 5.43 3.22 -2.34
N PRO A 87 4.10 3.34 -2.10
CA PRO A 87 3.61 3.84 -0.81
C PRO A 87 3.96 2.98 0.41
N LEU A 88 4.33 1.71 0.22
CA LEU A 88 4.65 0.76 1.28
C LEU A 88 6.16 0.47 1.38
N GLN A 89 6.98 1.10 0.54
CA GLN A 89 8.43 0.94 0.55
C GLN A 89 9.06 2.15 1.23
N LEU A 90 9.62 1.95 2.43
CA LEU A 90 10.31 3.02 3.15
C LEU A 90 11.49 3.52 2.28
N PRO A 91 11.57 4.83 2.00
CA PRO A 91 12.55 5.37 1.04
C PRO A 91 13.96 5.45 1.62
N VAL A 92 14.08 5.38 2.95
CA VAL A 92 15.34 5.49 3.68
C VAL A 92 15.36 4.50 4.84
N ALA A 93 16.56 4.16 5.31
CA ALA A 93 16.70 3.45 6.57
C ALA A 93 16.20 4.37 7.71
N ILE A 94 15.19 3.92 8.43
CA ILE A 94 14.65 4.62 9.59
C ILE A 94 15.06 3.83 10.83
N ASP A 95 15.52 4.50 11.88
CA ASP A 95 15.88 3.87 13.15
C ASP A 95 14.63 3.41 13.94
N ASN A 96 14.82 2.46 14.85
CA ASN A 96 13.70 1.86 15.62
C ASN A 96 13.09 2.81 16.65
N ASP A 97 13.81 3.85 17.06
CA ASP A 97 13.35 4.92 17.94
C ASP A 97 12.50 5.98 17.19
N ILE A 98 12.58 6.03 15.86
CA ILE A 98 11.76 6.90 15.00
C ILE A 98 10.50 6.17 14.54
N LEU A 99 10.68 4.97 13.99
CA LEU A 99 9.59 4.11 13.55
C LEU A 99 9.81 2.73 14.17
N PRO A 100 8.94 2.29 15.09
CA PRO A 100 9.10 1.00 15.74
C PRO A 100 9.19 -0.15 14.73
N GLN A 101 10.03 -1.14 15.03
CA GLN A 101 10.21 -2.32 14.17
C GLN A 101 8.89 -3.02 13.82
N PRO A 102 7.92 -3.20 14.75
CA PRO A 102 6.63 -3.82 14.41
C PRO A 102 5.87 -3.07 13.29
N ILE A 103 5.98 -1.74 13.22
CA ILE A 103 5.35 -0.95 12.16
C ILE A 103 6.06 -1.13 10.80
N LYS A 104 7.39 -1.27 10.81
CA LYS A 104 8.18 -1.58 9.60
C LYS A 104 7.82 -2.96 9.06
N ASP A 105 7.71 -3.94 9.95
CA ASP A 105 7.35 -5.31 9.62
C ASP A 105 5.93 -5.39 9.07
N LEU A 106 4.97 -4.69 9.69
CA LEU A 106 3.61 -4.57 9.17
C LEU A 106 3.61 -3.94 7.77
N SER A 107 4.35 -2.85 7.55
CA SER A 107 4.47 -2.22 6.21
C SER A 107 4.97 -3.21 5.15
N ALA A 108 5.99 -4.00 5.47
CA ALA A 108 6.54 -5.02 4.59
C ALA A 108 5.52 -6.15 4.31
N GLN A 109 4.80 -6.62 5.32
CA GLN A 109 3.76 -7.64 5.17
C GLN A 109 2.61 -7.14 4.29
N LEU A 110 2.11 -5.92 4.52
CA LEU A 110 1.05 -5.33 3.69
C LEU A 110 1.50 -5.14 2.24
N SER A 111 2.77 -4.79 2.01
CA SER A 111 3.36 -4.70 0.66
C SER A 111 3.35 -6.04 -0.07
N GLN A 112 3.61 -7.14 0.65
CA GLN A 112 3.52 -8.49 0.08
C GLN A 112 2.06 -8.87 -0.19
N MET A 113 1.13 -8.57 0.72
CA MET A 113 -0.29 -8.88 0.53
C MET A 113 -0.85 -8.23 -0.72
N VAL A 114 -0.61 -6.92 -0.92
CA VAL A 114 -1.07 -6.21 -2.12
C VAL A 114 -0.45 -6.80 -3.39
N GLN A 115 0.82 -7.20 -3.37
CA GLN A 115 1.48 -7.82 -4.53
C GLN A 115 0.71 -9.04 -5.04
N TYR A 116 0.27 -9.91 -4.12
CA TYR A 116 -0.50 -11.12 -4.44
C TYR A 116 -1.96 -10.85 -4.80
N ASN A 117 -2.47 -9.62 -4.65
CA ASN A 117 -3.83 -9.27 -5.06
C ASN A 117 -3.89 -8.44 -6.36
N GLN A 118 -2.75 -8.12 -6.99
CA GLN A 118 -2.77 -7.45 -8.29
C GLN A 118 -3.46 -8.33 -9.34
N SER A 119 -4.30 -7.72 -10.18
CA SER A 119 -5.23 -8.46 -11.05
C SER A 119 -4.50 -9.42 -11.99
N ALA A 120 -5.14 -10.55 -12.29
CA ALA A 120 -4.64 -11.51 -13.27
C ALA A 120 -4.39 -10.88 -14.65
N ASP A 121 -5.11 -9.81 -15.02
CA ASP A 121 -4.96 -9.12 -16.30
C ASP A 121 -3.58 -8.45 -16.45
N TYR A 122 -3.07 -7.83 -15.37
CA TYR A 122 -1.73 -7.25 -15.34
C TYR A 122 -0.64 -8.32 -15.54
N TYR A 123 -0.80 -9.48 -14.90
CA TYR A 123 0.12 -10.60 -15.09
C TYR A 123 -0.07 -11.32 -16.44
N THR A 124 -1.27 -11.24 -17.03
CA THR A 124 -1.57 -11.76 -18.37
C THR A 124 -0.81 -10.97 -19.44
N GLU A 125 -0.67 -9.65 -19.29
CA GLU A 125 0.22 -8.82 -20.13
C GLU A 125 1.70 -9.23 -20.01
N LEU A 126 2.16 -9.63 -18.81
CA LEU A 126 3.51 -10.16 -18.61
C LEU A 126 3.69 -11.57 -19.19
N ALA A 127 2.66 -12.42 -19.10
CA ALA A 127 2.65 -13.77 -19.67
C ALA A 127 2.67 -13.75 -21.21
N LYS A 128 2.04 -12.74 -21.85
CA LYS A 128 2.12 -12.49 -23.31
C LYS A 128 3.57 -12.30 -23.81
N LYS A 129 4.52 -11.98 -22.93
CA LYS A 129 5.97 -11.93 -23.22
C LYS A 129 6.68 -13.28 -23.13
N GLY A 130 5.94 -14.40 -23.16
CA GLY A 130 6.49 -15.76 -23.26
C GLY A 130 6.99 -16.36 -21.95
N ARG A 131 6.69 -15.76 -20.80
CA ARG A 131 7.06 -16.30 -19.48
C ARG A 131 5.91 -17.14 -18.90
N ARG A 132 6.24 -18.33 -18.37
CA ARG A 132 5.29 -19.13 -17.58
C ARG A 132 5.09 -18.41 -16.24
N VAL A 133 3.99 -17.69 -16.11
CA VAL A 133 3.61 -17.02 -14.86
C VAL A 133 2.50 -17.84 -14.21
N VAL A 134 2.76 -18.39 -13.03
CA VAL A 134 1.71 -18.91 -12.16
C VAL A 134 1.22 -17.72 -11.35
N VAL A 135 0.03 -17.21 -11.68
CA VAL A 135 -0.58 -16.10 -10.95
C VAL A 135 -1.39 -16.66 -9.80
N LEU A 136 -0.91 -16.47 -8.57
CA LEU A 136 -1.70 -16.68 -7.38
C LEU A 136 -2.37 -15.34 -7.04
N VAL A 137 -3.59 -15.13 -7.55
CA VAL A 137 -4.42 -14.02 -7.09
C VAL A 137 -5.06 -14.43 -5.78
N GLN A 138 -4.61 -13.85 -4.68
CA GLN A 138 -5.28 -13.98 -3.39
C GLN A 138 -6.15 -12.74 -3.19
N ARG A 139 -7.39 -12.88 -2.70
CA ARG A 139 -8.20 -11.72 -2.29
C ARG A 139 -7.85 -11.36 -0.85
N LEU A 140 -7.85 -10.06 -0.53
CA LEU A 140 -7.76 -9.62 0.87
C LEU A 140 -9.02 -10.06 1.61
N THR A 141 -8.81 -10.62 2.78
CA THR A 141 -9.88 -10.99 3.72
C THR A 141 -9.63 -10.30 5.05
N HIS A 142 -10.68 -10.18 5.87
CA HIS A 142 -10.50 -9.66 7.23
C HIS A 142 -9.45 -10.47 7.99
N ARG A 143 -9.52 -11.81 7.90
CA ARG A 143 -8.58 -12.69 8.59
C ARG A 143 -7.13 -12.42 8.19
N SER A 144 -6.86 -12.26 6.89
CA SER A 144 -5.50 -11.99 6.42
C SER A 144 -4.93 -10.67 6.92
N LEU A 145 -5.77 -9.70 7.30
CA LEU A 145 -5.33 -8.38 7.74
C LEU A 145 -5.31 -8.25 9.27
N VAL A 146 -6.28 -8.84 9.97
CA VAL A 146 -6.44 -8.74 11.43
C VAL A 146 -5.27 -9.41 12.15
N GLU A 147 -4.88 -10.62 11.74
CA GLU A 147 -3.79 -11.36 12.42
C GLU A 147 -2.46 -10.55 12.47
N PRO A 148 -1.96 -9.97 11.34
CA PRO A 148 -0.80 -9.06 11.38
C PRO A 148 -0.98 -7.82 12.25
N ILE A 149 -2.18 -7.22 12.24
CA ILE A 149 -2.45 -5.98 12.99
C ILE A 149 -2.44 -6.28 14.49
N ASP A 150 -3.13 -7.33 14.92
CA ASP A 150 -3.19 -7.74 16.34
C ASP A 150 -1.81 -8.12 16.85
N PHE A 151 -1.02 -8.84 16.03
CA PHE A 151 0.37 -9.13 16.34
C PHE A 151 1.19 -7.84 16.51
N THR A 152 1.06 -6.90 15.59
CA THR A 152 1.78 -5.60 15.65
C THR A 152 1.40 -4.81 16.90
N ILE A 153 0.12 -4.76 17.24
CA ILE A 153 -0.37 -4.08 18.45
C ILE A 153 0.20 -4.74 19.71
N SER A 154 0.21 -6.08 19.76
CA SER A 154 0.74 -6.83 20.90
C SER A 154 2.23 -6.57 21.12
N GLU A 155 3.01 -6.53 20.04
CA GLU A 155 4.44 -6.21 20.10
C GLU A 155 4.69 -4.76 20.55
N LEU A 156 3.88 -3.79 20.11
CA LEU A 156 4.02 -2.41 20.56
C LEU A 156 3.74 -2.27 22.06
N GLN A 157 2.72 -2.97 22.57
CA GLN A 157 2.37 -2.99 24.00
C GLN A 157 3.44 -3.67 24.86
N SER A 158 4.17 -4.66 24.32
CA SER A 158 5.24 -5.32 25.06
C SER A 158 6.50 -4.46 25.19
N THR A 159 6.77 -3.58 24.22
CA THR A 159 7.89 -2.61 24.28
C THR A 159 7.69 -1.44 25.24
N GLU A 160 6.47 -1.19 25.70
CA GLU A 160 6.16 -0.09 26.63
C GLU A 160 6.27 -0.48 28.12
N ASN A 161 6.48 -1.76 28.44
CA ASN A 161 6.66 -2.30 29.80
C ASN A 161 8.12 -2.65 30.10
#